data_AF-A0A7S0BKE5-F1
#
_entry.id   AF-A0A7S0BKE5-F1
#
_cell.length_a   1.000
_cell.length_b   1.000
_cell.length_c   1.000
_cell.angle_alpha   90.00
_cell.angle_beta   90.00
_cell.angle_gamma   90.00
#
_symmetry.space_group_name_H-M   'P 1'
#
loop_
_entity.id
_entity.type
_entity.pdbx_description
1 polymer ?
#
loop_
_entity_poly.entity_id
_entity_poly.type
_entity_poly.pdbx_seq_one_letter_code
_entity_poly.pdbx_strand_id
1 'polypeptide(L)'
;MHNRGDSNGCTLKKIRFNNADRRLSVLASAMVKKKLKESQKVDAEMARLFLVVLCDAGDGQTVSEAMAPDGLLGKAFKIEAERLEELGNALNLCGAVDEARETYRTLLKQEDDENWMYWTEYIRLAFQSGDAEAVEDCYELVQSTIVKQKERKHGHHAAILAKLEFEKRRRSCDNLYTSLLTDPPQIFADYFSAMSSKPICSENLEIYYGILTDDEKDKAWKAIESVSAGGDGRSQISLCKAQKALTKS
;
A
#
# COMPACT_ATOMS: atom_id res chain seq x y z
N MET A 1 -4.30 16.89 20.97
CA MET A 1 -5.61 16.22 20.89
C MET A 1 -6.40 16.83 19.74
N HIS A 2 -6.26 16.28 18.54
CA HIS A 2 -7.07 16.62 17.36
C HIS A 2 -7.36 15.32 16.64
N ASN A 3 -8.64 14.99 16.53
CA ASN A 3 -9.18 13.99 15.60
C ASN A 3 -8.65 14.30 14.20
N ARG A 4 -7.81 13.41 13.65
CA ARG A 4 -7.49 13.38 12.22
C ARG A 4 -8.08 12.10 11.66
N GLY A 5 -8.77 12.27 10.54
CA GLY A 5 -9.76 11.36 9.99
C GLY A 5 -9.30 9.92 9.84
N ASP A 6 -10.22 9.02 10.18
CA ASP A 6 -10.40 7.75 9.51
C ASP A 6 -10.54 8.01 7.99
N SER A 7 -9.42 8.12 7.28
CA SER A 7 -9.42 8.08 5.82
C SER A 7 -9.48 6.61 5.40
N ASN A 8 -10.68 6.18 4.98
CA ASN A 8 -10.93 5.03 4.11
C ASN A 8 -10.17 3.74 4.44
N GLY A 9 -10.11 3.37 5.72
CA GLY A 9 -9.73 2.02 6.12
C GLY A 9 -10.73 1.03 5.52
N CYS A 10 -10.26 0.21 4.57
CA CYS A 10 -10.92 -0.94 3.93
C CYS A 10 -12.24 -1.32 4.60
N THR A 11 -13.37 -1.04 3.93
CA THR A 11 -14.72 -1.33 4.45
C THR A 11 -14.88 -2.80 4.86
N LEU A 12 -14.20 -3.71 4.16
CA LEU A 12 -14.18 -5.14 4.47
C LEU A 12 -13.42 -5.47 5.76
N LYS A 13 -12.33 -4.74 6.11
CA LYS A 13 -11.58 -4.96 7.37
C LYS A 13 -12.44 -4.67 8.61
N LYS A 14 -13.48 -3.83 8.52
CA LYS A 14 -14.37 -3.50 9.64
C LYS A 14 -15.44 -4.57 9.92
N ILE A 15 -15.69 -5.48 8.99
CA ILE A 15 -16.75 -6.50 9.10
C ILE A 15 -16.09 -7.89 9.16
N ARG A 16 -15.51 -8.25 10.30
CA ARG A 16 -15.14 -9.63 10.59
C ARG A 16 -16.07 -10.21 11.65
N PHE A 17 -16.57 -11.40 11.40
CA PHE A 17 -17.27 -12.18 12.40
C PHE A 17 -16.27 -12.84 13.35
N ASN A 18 -15.59 -12.03 14.17
CA ASN A 18 -14.77 -12.56 15.25
C ASN A 18 -15.70 -13.37 16.17
N ASN A 19 -15.54 -14.70 16.16
CA ASN A 19 -16.34 -15.70 16.91
C ASN A 19 -17.65 -16.20 16.28
N ALA A 20 -17.89 -16.06 14.97
CA ALA A 20 -18.97 -16.84 14.36
C ALA A 20 -18.66 -18.34 14.40
N ASP A 21 -19.66 -19.15 14.74
CA ASP A 21 -19.58 -20.60 14.59
C ASP A 21 -19.24 -20.92 13.13
N ARG A 22 -18.15 -21.67 12.89
CA ARG A 22 -17.69 -22.10 11.57
C ARG A 22 -18.83 -22.70 10.71
N ARG A 23 -19.83 -23.32 11.36
CA ARG A 23 -21.02 -23.85 10.68
C ARG A 23 -21.88 -22.76 10.04
N LEU A 24 -22.01 -21.59 10.67
CA LEU A 24 -22.72 -20.44 10.13
C LEU A 24 -22.01 -19.87 8.91
N SER A 25 -20.68 -19.78 8.95
CA SER A 25 -19.87 -19.33 7.80
C SER A 25 -20.00 -20.26 6.60
N VAL A 26 -19.99 -21.58 6.83
CA VAL A 26 -20.21 -22.58 5.77
C VAL A 26 -21.62 -22.45 5.17
N LEU A 27 -22.65 -22.30 6.00
CA LEU A 27 -24.02 -22.11 5.52
C LEU A 27 -24.17 -20.81 4.73
N ALA A 28 -23.64 -19.71 5.24
CA ALA A 28 -23.67 -18.42 4.56
C ALA A 28 -22.96 -18.48 3.20
N SER A 29 -21.78 -19.11 3.14
CA SER A 29 -21.05 -19.32 1.88
C SER A 29 -21.85 -20.15 0.88
N ALA A 30 -22.51 -21.23 1.33
CA ALA A 30 -23.38 -22.02 0.47
C ALA A 30 -24.58 -21.21 -0.06
N MET A 31 -25.19 -20.36 0.77
CA MET A 31 -26.28 -19.46 0.37
C MET A 31 -25.81 -18.43 -0.66
N VAL A 32 -24.63 -17.83 -0.45
CA VAL A 32 -24.01 -16.89 -1.41
C VAL A 32 -23.75 -17.60 -2.74
N LYS A 33 -23.07 -18.76 -2.74
CA LYS A 33 -22.80 -19.53 -3.96
C LYS A 33 -24.06 -19.91 -4.72
N LYS A 34 -25.14 -20.27 -4.00
CA LYS A 34 -26.44 -20.53 -4.62
C LYS A 34 -27.01 -19.27 -5.28
N LYS A 35 -26.96 -18.12 -4.59
CA LYS A 35 -27.38 -16.83 -5.15
C LYS A 35 -26.57 -16.41 -6.38
N LEU A 36 -25.26 -16.65 -6.36
CA LEU A 36 -24.38 -16.39 -7.50
C LEU A 36 -24.80 -17.22 -8.73
N LYS A 37 -25.19 -18.48 -8.54
CA LYS A 37 -25.69 -19.35 -9.63
C LYS A 37 -27.07 -18.96 -10.15
N GLU A 38 -27.96 -18.51 -9.27
CA GLU A 38 -29.32 -18.09 -9.62
C GLU A 38 -29.37 -16.75 -10.39
N SER A 39 -28.22 -16.11 -10.65
CA SER A 39 -28.06 -14.93 -11.53
C SER A 39 -29.02 -13.78 -11.20
N GLN A 40 -29.21 -13.49 -9.91
CA GLN A 40 -29.92 -12.29 -9.48
C GLN A 40 -29.00 -11.06 -9.55
N LYS A 41 -29.54 -9.90 -9.92
CA LYS A 41 -28.80 -8.64 -9.89
C LYS A 41 -28.33 -8.35 -8.46
N VAL A 42 -27.04 -8.06 -8.31
CA VAL A 42 -26.39 -7.71 -7.03
C VAL A 42 -25.92 -6.26 -7.14
N ASP A 43 -26.16 -5.45 -6.11
CA ASP A 43 -25.57 -4.11 -5.99
C ASP A 43 -24.22 -4.15 -5.26
N ALA A 44 -23.50 -3.02 -5.22
CA ALA A 44 -22.15 -2.98 -4.67
C ALA A 44 -22.10 -3.31 -3.16
N GLU A 45 -23.13 -2.96 -2.39
CA GLU A 45 -23.18 -3.25 -0.95
C GLU A 45 -23.41 -4.74 -0.69
N MET A 46 -24.33 -5.35 -1.43
CA MET A 46 -24.56 -6.78 -1.37
C MET A 46 -23.37 -7.58 -1.90
N ALA A 47 -22.66 -7.06 -2.91
CA ALA A 47 -21.42 -7.66 -3.39
C ALA A 47 -20.35 -7.67 -2.30
N ARG A 48 -20.12 -6.54 -1.61
CA ARG A 48 -19.19 -6.45 -0.47
C ARG A 48 -19.55 -7.45 0.63
N LEU A 49 -20.83 -7.59 0.97
CA LEU A 49 -21.28 -8.59 1.94
C LEU A 49 -20.95 -10.02 1.49
N PHE A 50 -21.19 -10.34 0.21
CA PHE A 50 -20.87 -11.66 -0.33
C PHE A 50 -19.37 -11.92 -0.32
N LEU A 51 -18.54 -10.92 -0.59
CA LEU A 51 -17.08 -11.02 -0.47
C LEU A 51 -16.66 -11.35 0.95
N VAL A 52 -17.18 -10.66 1.98
CA VAL A 52 -16.87 -10.97 3.39
C VAL A 52 -17.15 -12.43 3.72
N VAL A 53 -18.32 -12.94 3.30
CA VAL A 53 -18.74 -14.32 3.55
C VAL A 53 -17.83 -15.34 2.83
N LEU A 54 -17.45 -15.06 1.58
CA LEU A 54 -16.54 -15.93 0.82
C LEU A 54 -15.12 -15.91 1.40
N CYS A 55 -14.65 -14.75 1.87
CA CYS A 55 -13.35 -14.60 2.50
C CYS A 55 -13.26 -15.33 3.84
N ASP A 56 -14.31 -15.27 4.65
CA ASP A 56 -14.38 -16.00 5.92
C ASP A 56 -14.33 -17.53 5.70
N ALA A 57 -14.79 -18.00 4.54
CA ALA A 57 -14.66 -19.39 4.12
C ALA A 57 -13.29 -19.75 3.51
N GLY A 58 -12.41 -18.76 3.27
CA GLY A 58 -11.10 -18.94 2.66
C GLY A 58 -11.13 -19.29 1.16
N ASP A 59 -12.22 -18.98 0.46
CA ASP A 59 -12.44 -19.40 -0.93
C ASP A 59 -12.01 -18.32 -1.94
N GLY A 60 -10.69 -18.13 -2.05
CA GLY A 60 -10.10 -17.13 -2.95
C GLY A 60 -10.45 -17.35 -4.43
N GLN A 61 -10.56 -18.61 -4.86
CA GLN A 61 -10.91 -18.94 -6.25
C GLN A 61 -12.33 -18.46 -6.60
N THR A 62 -13.32 -18.74 -5.73
CA THR A 62 -14.69 -18.25 -5.95
C THR A 62 -14.74 -16.73 -5.93
N VAL A 63 -13.94 -16.07 -5.07
CA VAL A 63 -13.83 -14.60 -5.05
C VAL A 63 -13.35 -14.08 -6.41
N SER A 64 -12.25 -14.62 -6.94
CA SER A 64 -11.70 -14.24 -8.25
C SER A 64 -12.71 -14.41 -9.38
N GLU A 65 -13.37 -15.57 -9.46
CA GLU A 65 -14.37 -15.84 -10.50
C GLU A 65 -15.58 -14.93 -10.38
N ALA A 66 -16.08 -14.71 -9.16
CA ALA A 66 -17.25 -13.88 -8.93
C ALA A 66 -16.97 -12.39 -9.23
N MET A 67 -15.74 -11.94 -8.98
CA MET A 67 -15.30 -10.55 -9.20
C MET A 67 -14.75 -10.29 -10.60
N ALA A 68 -14.57 -11.31 -11.45
CA ALA A 68 -14.20 -11.12 -12.85
C ALA A 68 -15.13 -10.09 -13.54
N PRO A 69 -14.69 -9.39 -14.60
CA PRO A 69 -15.50 -8.35 -15.26
C PRO A 69 -16.89 -8.83 -15.70
N ASP A 70 -17.01 -10.09 -16.10
CA ASP A 70 -18.26 -10.75 -16.46
C ASP A 70 -18.90 -11.53 -15.30
N GLY A 71 -18.21 -11.65 -14.17
CA GLY A 71 -18.67 -12.24 -12.92
C GLY A 71 -19.81 -11.44 -12.28
N LEU A 72 -20.67 -12.12 -11.52
CA LEU A 72 -21.89 -11.51 -10.97
C LEU A 72 -21.58 -10.38 -9.98
N LEU A 73 -20.52 -10.51 -9.17
CA LEU A 73 -20.08 -9.48 -8.24
C LEU A 73 -19.30 -8.38 -8.96
N GLY A 74 -18.46 -8.74 -9.94
CA GLY A 74 -17.71 -7.77 -10.74
C GLY A 74 -18.62 -6.76 -11.43
N LYS A 75 -19.75 -7.23 -11.99
CA LYS A 75 -20.79 -6.39 -12.61
C LYS A 75 -21.47 -5.39 -11.67
N ALA A 76 -21.34 -5.56 -10.35
CA ALA A 76 -21.89 -4.62 -9.37
C ALA A 76 -21.09 -3.31 -9.30
N PHE A 77 -19.82 -3.35 -9.73
CA PHE A 77 -18.90 -2.21 -9.72
C PHE A 77 -18.82 -1.58 -11.11
N LYS A 78 -19.08 -0.27 -11.20
CA LYS A 78 -19.05 0.46 -12.48
C LYS A 78 -17.66 0.99 -12.83
N ILE A 79 -16.81 1.12 -11.82
CA ILE A 79 -15.46 1.67 -11.93
C ILE A 79 -14.48 0.51 -11.74
N GLU A 80 -13.60 0.31 -12.71
CA GLU A 80 -12.66 -0.82 -12.71
C GLU A 80 -11.69 -0.75 -11.53
N ALA A 81 -11.16 0.44 -11.22
CA ALA A 81 -10.32 0.66 -10.04
C ALA A 81 -11.02 0.24 -8.73
N GLU A 82 -12.30 0.58 -8.56
CA GLU A 82 -13.09 0.17 -7.38
C GLU A 82 -13.24 -1.35 -7.32
N ARG A 83 -13.55 -2.00 -8.45
CA ARG A 83 -13.65 -3.46 -8.55
C ARG A 83 -12.34 -4.14 -8.16
N LEU A 84 -11.22 -3.67 -8.71
CA LEU A 84 -9.88 -4.22 -8.45
C LEU A 84 -9.47 -3.99 -7.00
N GLU A 85 -9.79 -2.82 -6.41
CA GLU A 85 -9.50 -2.55 -5.00
C GLU A 85 -10.27 -3.51 -4.08
N GLU A 86 -11.56 -3.73 -4.33
CA GLU A 86 -12.37 -4.69 -3.57
C GLU A 86 -11.88 -6.13 -3.77
N LEU A 87 -11.46 -6.49 -4.99
CA LEU A 87 -10.87 -7.80 -5.28
C LEU A 87 -9.55 -8.02 -4.53
N GLY A 88 -8.61 -7.07 -4.58
CA GLY A 88 -7.33 -7.16 -3.89
C GLY A 88 -7.50 -7.27 -2.37
N ASN A 89 -8.43 -6.49 -1.82
CA ASN A 89 -8.81 -6.57 -0.41
C ASN A 89 -9.38 -7.96 -0.05
N ALA A 90 -10.31 -8.48 -0.85
CA ALA A 90 -10.94 -9.77 -0.61
C ALA A 90 -9.94 -10.94 -0.73
N LEU A 91 -9.07 -10.95 -1.75
CA LEU A 91 -8.04 -11.98 -1.92
C LEU A 91 -7.05 -12.00 -0.75
N ASN A 92 -6.61 -10.82 -0.30
CA ASN A 92 -5.76 -10.70 0.88
C ASN A 92 -6.46 -11.25 2.14
N LEU A 93 -7.77 -11.00 2.30
CA LEU A 93 -8.55 -11.56 3.41
C LEU A 93 -8.69 -13.09 3.32
N CYS A 94 -8.75 -13.66 2.12
CA CYS A 94 -8.75 -15.11 1.87
C CYS A 94 -7.39 -15.78 2.13
N GLY A 95 -6.30 -15.00 2.25
CA GLY A 95 -4.94 -15.52 2.26
C GLY A 95 -4.38 -15.85 0.86
N ALA A 96 -5.06 -15.43 -0.21
CA ALA A 96 -4.58 -15.51 -1.58
C ALA A 96 -3.60 -14.36 -1.86
N VAL A 97 -2.41 -14.46 -1.25
CA VAL A 97 -1.42 -13.38 -1.16
C VAL A 97 -0.88 -12.98 -2.53
N ASP A 98 -0.58 -13.95 -3.39
CA ASP A 98 0.01 -13.70 -4.71
C ASP A 98 -0.98 -13.03 -5.67
N GLU A 99 -2.24 -13.48 -5.67
CA GLU A 99 -3.31 -12.90 -6.47
C GLU A 99 -3.67 -11.49 -5.98
N ALA A 100 -3.69 -11.28 -4.67
CA ALA A 100 -3.85 -9.94 -4.10
C ALA A 100 -2.71 -9.01 -4.53
N ARG A 101 -1.46 -9.51 -4.47
CA ARG A 101 -0.27 -8.74 -4.89
C ARG A 101 -0.37 -8.32 -6.35
N GLU A 102 -0.72 -9.25 -7.25
CA GLU A 102 -0.84 -8.94 -8.67
C GLU A 102 -2.00 -7.96 -8.97
N THR A 103 -3.07 -8.03 -8.17
CA THR A 103 -4.18 -7.06 -8.26
C THR A 103 -3.71 -5.63 -7.91
N TYR A 104 -2.96 -5.45 -6.82
CA TYR A 104 -2.40 -4.13 -6.49
C TYR A 104 -1.31 -3.68 -7.48
N ARG A 105 -0.51 -4.61 -8.02
CA ARG A 105 0.44 -4.32 -9.11
C ARG A 105 -0.30 -3.77 -10.33
N THR A 106 -1.46 -4.34 -10.66
CA THR A 106 -2.30 -3.91 -11.77
C THR A 106 -2.86 -2.50 -11.53
N LEU A 107 -3.38 -2.22 -10.33
CA LEU A 107 -3.86 -0.89 -9.93
C LEU A 107 -2.77 0.19 -10.08
N LEU A 108 -1.55 -0.10 -9.62
CA LEU A 108 -0.40 0.81 -9.74
C LEU A 108 0.03 1.06 -11.19
N LYS A 109 -0.17 0.09 -12.10
CA LYS A 109 0.18 0.23 -13.52
C LYS A 109 -0.90 0.94 -14.34
N GLN A 110 -2.17 0.77 -13.99
CA GLN A 110 -3.31 1.17 -14.84
C GLN A 110 -3.92 2.53 -14.46
N GLU A 111 -4.02 2.83 -13.16
CA GLU A 111 -4.92 3.90 -12.69
C GLU A 111 -4.13 5.02 -12.02
N ASP A 112 -3.38 4.70 -10.97
CA ASP A 112 -2.79 5.74 -10.10
C ASP A 112 -1.51 5.26 -9.41
N ASP A 113 -0.36 5.63 -9.98
CA ASP A 113 0.95 5.41 -9.37
C ASP A 113 1.24 6.36 -8.19
N GLU A 114 0.33 7.31 -7.90
CA GLU A 114 0.37 8.19 -6.73
C GLU A 114 -0.49 7.70 -5.56
N ASN A 115 -1.32 6.65 -5.74
CA ASN A 115 -2.13 6.12 -4.65
C ASN A 115 -1.27 5.36 -3.63
N TRP A 116 -0.99 6.03 -2.51
CA TRP A 116 -0.16 5.50 -1.43
C TRP A 116 -0.66 4.17 -0.86
N MET A 117 -1.97 3.95 -0.80
CA MET A 117 -2.54 2.72 -0.27
C MET A 117 -2.13 1.51 -1.11
N TYR A 118 -2.18 1.63 -2.44
CA TYR A 118 -1.80 0.56 -3.35
C TYR A 118 -0.31 0.19 -3.21
N TRP A 119 0.56 1.19 -3.05
CA TRP A 119 1.98 0.94 -2.77
C TRP A 119 2.20 0.18 -1.47
N THR A 120 1.56 0.63 -0.37
CA THR A 120 1.74 -0.02 0.94
C THR A 120 1.25 -1.46 0.96
N GLU A 121 0.12 -1.76 0.31
CA GLU A 121 -0.42 -3.12 0.24
C GLU A 121 0.41 -4.00 -0.71
N TYR A 122 0.83 -3.48 -1.88
CA TYR A 122 1.71 -4.21 -2.81
C TYR A 122 3.05 -4.60 -2.17
N ILE A 123 3.75 -3.64 -1.55
CA ILE A 123 5.02 -3.91 -0.87
C ILE A 123 4.80 -4.89 0.29
N ARG A 124 3.76 -4.70 1.10
CA ARG A 124 3.46 -5.62 2.22
C ARG A 124 3.24 -7.04 1.73
N LEU A 125 2.47 -7.23 0.66
CA LEU A 125 2.15 -8.55 0.12
C LEU A 125 3.37 -9.21 -0.53
N ALA A 126 4.25 -8.45 -1.19
CA ALA A 126 5.51 -8.96 -1.71
C ALA A 126 6.36 -9.59 -0.60
N PHE A 127 6.58 -8.88 0.52
CA PHE A 127 7.31 -9.44 1.66
C PHE A 127 6.55 -10.56 2.39
N GLN A 128 5.21 -10.50 2.46
CA GLN A 128 4.41 -11.54 3.11
C GLN A 128 4.45 -12.87 2.35
N SER A 129 4.61 -12.85 1.02
CA SER A 129 4.68 -14.07 0.21
C SER A 129 5.89 -14.95 0.56
N GLY A 130 6.97 -14.35 1.08
CA GLY A 130 8.24 -15.03 1.32
C GLY A 130 8.99 -15.41 0.04
N ASP A 131 8.47 -15.01 -1.13
CA ASP A 131 9.07 -15.24 -2.43
C ASP A 131 10.08 -14.13 -2.75
N ALA A 132 11.32 -14.52 -3.05
CA ALA A 132 12.37 -13.58 -3.39
C ALA A 132 12.14 -12.90 -4.73
N GLU A 133 11.58 -13.63 -5.71
CA GLU A 133 11.25 -13.08 -7.03
C GLU A 133 10.21 -11.97 -6.89
N ALA A 134 9.18 -12.19 -6.07
CA ALA A 134 8.17 -11.17 -5.76
C ALA A 134 8.73 -9.89 -5.15
N VAL A 135 9.74 -10.00 -4.27
CA VAL A 135 10.40 -8.85 -3.63
C VAL A 135 11.29 -8.12 -4.63
N GLU A 136 12.01 -8.83 -5.49
CA GLU A 136 12.80 -8.26 -6.59
C GLU A 136 11.90 -7.53 -7.59
N ASP A 137 10.81 -8.16 -8.04
CA ASP A 137 9.79 -7.56 -8.91
C ASP A 137 9.23 -6.26 -8.32
N CYS A 138 8.97 -6.26 -7.00
CA CYS A 138 8.49 -5.10 -6.27
C CYS A 138 9.52 -3.96 -6.29
N TYR A 139 10.79 -4.29 -6.03
CA TYR A 139 11.88 -3.33 -6.06
C TYR A 139 12.06 -2.71 -7.46
N GLU A 140 12.07 -3.54 -8.51
CA GLU A 140 12.18 -3.07 -9.90
C GLU A 140 11.02 -2.15 -10.28
N LEU A 141 9.80 -2.49 -9.86
CA LEU A 141 8.63 -1.63 -10.10
C LEU A 141 8.80 -0.27 -9.43
N VAL A 142 9.21 -0.22 -8.15
CA VAL A 142 9.48 1.04 -7.44
C VAL A 142 10.52 1.88 -8.17
N GLN A 143 11.67 1.29 -8.56
CA GLN A 143 12.72 2.04 -9.25
C GLN A 143 12.26 2.55 -10.61
N SER A 144 11.60 1.70 -11.41
CA SER A 144 11.12 2.08 -12.74
C SER A 144 10.05 3.18 -12.67
N THR A 145 9.18 3.16 -11.65
CA THR A 145 8.21 4.24 -11.43
C THR A 145 8.90 5.54 -11.03
N ILE A 146 9.89 5.51 -10.13
CA ILE A 146 10.66 6.72 -9.78
C ILE A 146 11.31 7.34 -11.03
N VAL A 147 11.91 6.52 -11.89
CA VAL A 147 12.52 6.98 -13.15
C VAL A 147 11.47 7.61 -14.07
N LYS A 148 10.35 6.93 -14.32
CA LYS A 148 9.24 7.46 -15.14
C LYS A 148 8.66 8.74 -14.57
N GLN A 149 8.56 8.84 -13.25
CA GLN A 149 8.02 10.02 -12.59
C GLN A 149 8.96 11.21 -12.73
N LYS A 150 10.29 11.05 -12.66
CA LYS A 150 11.26 12.13 -12.90
C LYS A 150 11.08 12.81 -14.27
N GLU A 151 10.50 12.13 -15.25
CA GLU A 151 10.20 12.67 -16.58
C GLU A 151 8.90 13.51 -16.61
N ARG A 152 8.03 13.35 -15.61
CA ARG A 152 6.76 14.08 -15.48
C ARG A 152 6.97 15.40 -14.71
N LYS A 153 6.14 16.41 -14.95
CA LYS A 153 6.25 17.72 -14.27
C LYS A 153 5.54 17.80 -12.91
N HIS A 154 4.79 16.77 -12.52
CA HIS A 154 3.90 16.81 -11.34
C HIS A 154 4.09 15.53 -10.51
N GLY A 155 4.08 15.69 -9.18
CA GLY A 155 3.92 14.65 -8.15
C GLY A 155 4.86 13.45 -8.27
N HIS A 156 5.94 13.41 -7.48
CA HIS A 156 6.92 12.31 -7.47
C HIS A 156 6.97 11.57 -6.12
N HIS A 157 5.97 11.81 -5.29
CA HIS A 157 6.15 11.63 -3.85
C HIS A 157 5.77 10.23 -3.38
N ALA A 158 4.77 9.60 -4.00
CA ALA A 158 4.33 8.27 -3.62
C ALA A 158 5.40 7.21 -3.91
N ALA A 159 6.03 7.24 -5.10
CA ALA A 159 7.07 6.28 -5.46
C ALA A 159 8.35 6.43 -4.62
N ILE A 160 8.73 7.66 -4.25
CA ILE A 160 9.87 7.88 -3.34
C ILE A 160 9.55 7.36 -1.93
N LEU A 161 8.32 7.59 -1.43
CA LEU A 161 7.88 6.98 -0.16
C LEU A 161 7.80 5.46 -0.24
N ALA A 162 7.43 4.91 -1.40
CA ALA A 162 7.38 3.46 -1.62
C ALA A 162 8.77 2.85 -1.47
N LYS A 163 9.83 3.57 -1.87
CA LYS A 163 11.22 3.15 -1.64
C LYS A 163 11.60 3.13 -0.15
N LEU A 164 11.12 4.10 0.65
CA LEU A 164 11.32 4.08 2.11
C LEU A 164 10.54 2.95 2.79
N GLU A 165 9.29 2.69 2.39
CA GLU A 165 8.50 1.58 2.93
C GLU A 165 9.09 0.23 2.54
N PHE A 166 9.60 0.09 1.30
CA PHE A 166 10.35 -1.11 0.89
C PHE A 166 11.55 -1.36 1.79
N GLU A 167 12.38 -0.34 2.02
CA GLU A 167 13.56 -0.45 2.88
C GLU A 167 13.20 -0.79 4.34
N LYS A 168 12.14 -0.17 4.86
CA LYS A 168 11.61 -0.49 6.19
C LYS A 168 11.28 -1.97 6.33
N ARG A 169 10.58 -2.56 5.36
CA ARG A 169 10.23 -3.98 5.38
C ARG A 169 11.45 -4.87 5.19
N ARG A 170 12.35 -4.50 4.27
CA ARG A 170 13.61 -5.20 4.02
C ARG A 170 14.43 -5.36 5.30
N ARG A 171 14.56 -4.29 6.10
CA ARG A 171 15.29 -4.31 7.38
C ARG A 171 14.57 -5.14 8.46
N SER A 172 13.24 -5.24 8.41
CA SER A 172 12.46 -6.10 9.32
C SER A 172 12.54 -7.60 9.01
N CYS A 173 13.03 -7.99 7.82
CA CYS A 173 13.08 -9.39 7.37
C CYS A 173 14.49 -10.02 7.46
N ASP A 174 15.26 -9.71 8.52
CA ASP A 174 16.56 -10.32 8.84
C ASP A 174 17.55 -10.44 7.66
N ASN A 175 17.67 -9.38 6.85
CA ASN A 175 18.68 -9.26 5.79
C ASN A 175 18.63 -10.32 4.67
N LEU A 176 17.50 -10.97 4.43
CA LEU A 176 17.37 -11.95 3.32
C LEU A 176 17.62 -11.34 1.92
N TYR A 177 17.51 -10.02 1.78
CA TYR A 177 17.56 -9.30 0.51
C TYR A 177 18.68 -8.25 0.45
N THR A 178 19.88 -8.60 0.94
CA THR A 178 21.05 -7.69 0.95
C THR A 178 21.56 -7.30 -0.45
N SER A 179 21.16 -8.00 -1.52
CA SER A 179 21.48 -7.61 -2.90
C SER A 179 20.73 -6.34 -3.33
N LEU A 180 19.57 -6.05 -2.73
CA LEU A 180 18.70 -4.93 -3.07
C LEU A 180 18.95 -3.70 -2.18
N LEU A 181 20.22 -3.44 -1.87
CA LEU A 181 20.62 -2.34 -0.99
C LEU A 181 20.18 -1.00 -1.57
N THR A 182 19.53 -0.21 -0.72
CA THR A 182 19.32 1.21 -0.94
C THR A 182 20.20 2.03 -0.02
N ASP A 183 20.33 3.33 -0.29
CA ASP A 183 20.98 4.30 0.60
C ASP A 183 19.89 5.15 1.26
N PRO A 184 19.40 4.77 2.46
CA PRO A 184 18.24 5.45 3.05
C PRO A 184 18.47 6.94 3.30
N PRO A 185 19.65 7.39 3.81
CA PRO A 185 19.99 8.82 3.84
C PRO A 185 19.73 9.56 2.52
N GLN A 186 20.12 8.98 1.39
CA GLN A 186 19.87 9.58 0.07
C GLN A 186 18.38 9.60 -0.28
N ILE A 187 17.62 8.56 0.05
CA ILE A 187 16.16 8.53 -0.20
C ILE A 187 15.46 9.64 0.59
N PHE A 188 15.86 9.90 1.84
CA PHE A 188 15.35 11.01 2.65
C PHE A 188 15.65 12.36 1.99
N ALA A 189 16.87 12.55 1.48
CA ALA A 189 17.26 13.77 0.76
C ALA A 189 16.46 13.95 -0.54
N ASP A 190 16.29 12.89 -1.32
CA ASP A 190 15.50 12.90 -2.56
C ASP A 190 14.04 13.28 -2.28
N TYR A 191 13.44 12.68 -1.24
CA TYR A 191 12.08 13.00 -0.81
C TYR A 191 11.95 14.45 -0.35
N PHE A 192 12.90 14.90 0.49
CA PHE A 192 12.90 16.28 0.98
C PHE A 192 13.08 17.26 -0.18
N SER A 193 13.96 16.99 -1.14
CA SER A 193 14.12 17.81 -2.34
C SER A 193 12.81 17.95 -3.12
N ALA A 194 12.03 16.88 -3.22
CA ALA A 194 10.76 16.88 -3.94
C ALA A 194 9.63 17.57 -3.16
N MET A 195 9.62 17.48 -1.83
CA MET A 195 8.46 17.82 -1.00
C MET A 195 8.70 18.92 0.05
N SER A 196 9.90 19.48 0.18
CA SER A 196 10.28 20.46 1.23
C SER A 196 9.32 21.65 1.37
N SER A 197 8.79 22.15 0.26
CA SER A 197 7.81 23.24 0.21
C SER A 197 6.41 22.87 0.73
N LYS A 198 6.13 21.58 0.93
CA LYS A 198 4.84 21.05 1.38
C LYS A 198 4.85 20.82 2.89
N PRO A 199 3.80 21.27 3.62
CA PRO A 199 3.71 21.09 5.08
C PRO A 199 3.76 19.63 5.56
N ILE A 200 3.36 18.69 4.69
CA ILE A 200 3.29 17.25 5.01
C ILE A 200 4.65 16.56 4.93
N CYS A 201 5.69 17.20 4.37
CA CYS A 201 7.00 16.58 4.14
C CYS A 201 7.59 15.98 5.43
N SER A 202 7.61 16.77 6.50
CA SER A 202 8.14 16.30 7.79
C SER A 202 7.29 15.18 8.39
N GLU A 203 5.95 15.26 8.29
CA GLU A 203 5.04 14.25 8.83
C GLU A 203 5.24 12.90 8.12
N ASN A 204 5.46 12.92 6.80
CA ASN A 204 5.72 11.71 6.02
C ASN A 204 7.09 11.10 6.34
N LEU A 205 8.15 11.91 6.47
CA LEU A 205 9.49 11.43 6.81
C LEU A 205 9.57 10.88 8.24
N GLU A 206 8.79 11.44 9.17
CA GLU A 206 8.77 11.02 10.58
C GLU A 206 8.41 9.55 10.76
N ILE A 207 7.53 9.03 9.91
CA ILE A 207 7.11 7.61 9.90
C ILE A 207 8.30 6.67 9.64
N TYR A 208 9.36 7.16 8.99
CA TYR A 208 10.49 6.36 8.55
C TYR A 208 11.77 6.60 9.32
N TYR A 209 11.87 7.57 10.25
CA TYR A 209 13.13 7.81 10.96
C TYR A 209 13.62 6.59 11.75
N GLY A 210 12.71 5.74 12.23
CA GLY A 210 13.06 4.50 12.91
C GLY A 210 13.78 3.46 12.04
N ILE A 211 13.88 3.67 10.72
CA ILE A 211 14.69 2.78 9.85
C ILE A 211 16.17 3.13 9.91
N LEU A 212 16.54 4.36 10.28
CA LEU A 212 17.91 4.85 10.23
C LEU A 212 18.66 4.53 11.53
N THR A 213 19.90 4.06 11.40
CA THR A 213 20.88 4.06 12.50
C THR A 213 21.30 5.49 12.85
N ASP A 214 21.90 5.72 14.02
CA ASP A 214 22.32 7.07 14.42
C ASP A 214 23.32 7.70 13.44
N ASP A 215 24.28 6.92 12.92
CA ASP A 215 25.19 7.35 11.86
C ASP A 215 24.45 7.72 10.56
N GLU A 216 23.39 6.97 10.21
CA GLU A 216 22.57 7.25 9.04
C GLU A 216 21.66 8.47 9.25
N LYS A 217 21.17 8.73 10.47
CA LYS A 217 20.42 9.95 10.80
C LYS A 217 21.29 11.19 10.55
N ASP A 218 22.55 11.16 10.98
CA ASP A 218 23.52 12.24 10.74
C ASP A 218 23.80 12.43 9.24
N LYS A 219 23.96 11.34 8.49
CA LYS A 219 24.13 11.40 7.03
C LYS A 219 22.89 11.95 6.34
N ALA A 220 21.71 11.49 6.73
CA ALA A 220 20.42 11.94 6.18
C ALA A 220 20.23 13.44 6.45
N TRP A 221 20.55 13.88 7.66
CA TRP A 221 20.49 15.29 8.03
C TRP A 221 21.43 16.15 7.17
N LYS A 222 22.71 15.77 7.05
CA LYS A 222 23.67 16.49 6.20
C LYS A 222 23.23 16.55 4.75
N ALA A 223 22.65 15.47 4.22
CA ALA A 223 22.13 15.42 2.87
C ALA A 223 20.93 16.37 2.71
N ILE A 224 19.98 16.38 3.65
CA ILE A 224 18.84 17.31 3.66
C ILE A 224 19.30 18.77 3.75
N GLU A 225 20.24 19.09 4.64
CA GLU A 225 20.79 20.44 4.79
C GLU A 225 21.41 20.93 3.48
N SER A 226 22.18 20.08 2.80
CA SER A 226 22.83 20.43 1.53
C SER A 226 21.82 20.81 0.43
N VAL A 227 20.65 20.15 0.42
CA VAL A 227 19.55 20.43 -0.52
C VAL A 227 18.80 21.71 -0.13
N SER A 228 18.75 22.03 1.16
CA SER A 228 17.98 23.15 1.70
C SER A 228 18.66 24.52 1.62
N ALA A 229 19.96 24.57 1.33
CA ALA A 229 20.77 25.78 1.37
C ALA A 229 20.31 26.91 0.40
N GLY A 230 19.32 26.64 -0.46
CA GLY A 230 18.64 27.63 -1.31
C GLY A 230 17.12 27.72 -1.14
N GLY A 231 16.54 27.14 -0.08
CA GLY A 231 15.09 26.98 0.09
C GLY A 231 14.32 28.19 0.63
N ASP A 232 13.04 28.29 0.28
CA ASP A 232 12.11 29.33 0.75
C ASP A 232 11.77 29.21 2.26
N GLY A 233 11.06 30.21 2.82
CA GLY A 233 10.68 30.22 4.23
C GLY A 233 9.81 29.02 4.69
N ARG A 234 9.12 28.33 3.77
CA ARG A 234 8.35 27.11 4.08
C ARG A 234 9.26 25.88 4.19
N SER A 235 10.27 25.80 3.33
CA SER A 235 11.30 24.78 3.37
C SER A 235 12.08 24.82 4.69
N GLN A 236 12.31 26.03 5.23
CA GLN A 236 12.94 26.24 6.55
C GLN A 236 12.10 25.69 7.73
N ILE A 237 10.76 25.74 7.64
CA ILE A 237 9.87 25.16 8.66
C ILE A 237 9.92 23.63 8.61
N SER A 238 9.86 23.05 7.41
CA SER A 238 10.02 21.61 7.20
C SER A 238 11.38 21.11 7.70
N LEU A 239 12.43 21.88 7.45
CA LEU A 239 13.80 21.60 7.92
C LEU A 239 13.89 21.61 9.45
N CYS A 240 13.36 22.65 10.11
CA CYS A 240 13.30 22.72 11.57
C CYS A 240 12.55 21.53 12.20
N LYS A 241 11.47 21.06 11.56
CA LYS A 241 10.72 19.89 12.04
C LYS A 241 11.48 18.59 11.82
N ALA A 242 12.09 18.40 10.65
CA ALA A 242 12.92 17.24 10.35
C ALA A 242 14.09 17.12 11.34
N GLN A 243 14.77 18.23 11.65
CA GLN A 243 15.86 18.25 12.64
C GLN A 243 15.39 17.78 14.02
N LYS A 244 14.25 18.30 14.48
CA LYS A 244 13.70 17.95 15.80
C LYS A 244 13.30 16.48 15.89
N ALA A 245 12.84 15.88 14.80
CA ALA A 245 12.43 14.48 14.78
C ALA A 245 13.65 13.54 14.70
N LEU A 246 14.66 13.88 13.89
CA LEU A 246 15.92 13.13 13.81
C LEU A 246 16.73 13.16 15.11
N THR A 247 16.65 14.22 15.91
CA THR A 247 17.39 14.37 17.18
C THR A 247 16.66 13.81 18.41
N LYS A 248 15.37 13.47 18.30
CA LYS A 248 14.54 12.95 19.41
C LYS A 248 14.24 11.45 19.33
N SER A 249 14.45 10.84 18.17
CA SER A 249 14.25 9.40 17.92
C SER A 249 15.57 8.65 18.06
#